data_AF-A0A2U9T4G8-F1
#
_entry.id   AF-A0A2U9T4G8-F1
#
_cell.length_a   1.000
_cell.length_b   1.000
_cell.length_c   1.000
_cell.angle_alpha   90.00
_cell.angle_beta   90.00
_cell.angle_gamma   90.00
#
_symmetry.space_group_name_H-M   'P 1'
#
loop_
_entity.id
_entity.type
_entity.pdbx_description
1 polymer ?
#
loop_
_entity_poly.entity_id
_entity_poly.type
_entity_poly.pdbx_seq_one_letter_code
_entity_poly.pdbx_strand_id
1 'polypeptide(L)'
;MRDTGAALAVAMLVVLAPVPAAAQETGKPMTIRLEPKAMDGIDMGKAVVVKGLAGPTPQRFLLDGISYMNPVGVVVRPVETGDEIALAVTKYAWNQPLREGATDRDPLRFLFRTEGEFQVSVSAEDAGTPYRLLVWVGDETKPDFAPVVVEASAYDGDGGGGGFPWLWGLVGLLALAVVAMAVLLMRRKRA
;
A
#
# COMPACT_ATOMS: atom_id res chain seq x y z
N MET A 1 61.75 -38.39 -62.37
CA MET A 1 62.02 -38.00 -60.97
C MET A 1 60.85 -37.16 -60.50
N ARG A 2 60.21 -37.61 -59.41
CA ARG A 2 59.34 -36.87 -58.48
C ARG A 2 57.96 -36.46 -58.99
N ASP A 3 56.87 -36.54 -58.22
CA ASP A 3 56.53 -37.31 -57.02
C ASP A 3 54.99 -37.26 -56.93
N THR A 4 54.42 -38.40 -56.54
CA THR A 4 53.04 -38.63 -56.12
C THR A 4 52.61 -37.72 -54.96
N GLY A 5 51.35 -37.27 -54.96
CA GLY A 5 50.77 -36.53 -53.82
C GLY A 5 49.26 -36.48 -53.86
N ALA A 6 48.61 -37.63 -53.67
CA ALA A 6 47.17 -37.74 -53.43
C ALA A 6 46.85 -37.21 -52.02
N ALA A 7 46.09 -36.12 -51.93
CA ALA A 7 45.56 -35.60 -50.67
C ALA A 7 44.04 -35.86 -50.62
N LEU A 8 43.68 -36.89 -49.87
CA LEU A 8 42.33 -37.34 -49.57
C LEU A 8 41.67 -36.32 -48.61
N ALA A 9 40.76 -35.48 -49.11
CA ALA A 9 39.99 -34.56 -48.26
C ALA A 9 38.74 -35.28 -47.71
N VAL A 10 38.84 -35.79 -46.48
CA VAL A 10 37.71 -36.35 -45.74
C VAL A 10 36.89 -35.19 -45.15
N ALA A 11 35.81 -34.82 -45.84
CA ALA A 11 34.82 -33.88 -45.34
C ALA A 11 33.96 -34.57 -44.26
N MET A 12 34.28 -34.30 -43.00
CA MET A 12 33.57 -34.82 -41.84
C MET A 12 32.33 -33.94 -41.60
N LEU A 13 31.20 -34.34 -42.19
CA LEU A 13 29.89 -33.70 -42.05
C LEU A 13 29.33 -34.04 -40.65
N VAL A 14 29.53 -33.16 -39.68
CA VAL A 14 28.91 -33.25 -38.35
C VAL A 14 27.43 -32.89 -38.49
N VAL A 15 26.58 -33.91 -38.51
CA VAL A 15 25.13 -33.75 -38.38
C VAL A 15 24.84 -33.37 -36.94
N LEU A 16 24.67 -32.07 -36.68
CA LEU A 16 24.07 -31.55 -35.45
C LEU A 16 22.60 -32.00 -35.43
N ALA A 17 22.32 -33.12 -34.77
CA ALA A 17 20.95 -33.48 -34.43
C ALA A 17 20.37 -32.37 -33.52
N PRO A 18 19.16 -31.84 -33.81
CA PRO A 18 18.49 -30.94 -32.91
C PRO A 18 18.18 -31.72 -31.63
N VAL A 19 18.95 -31.47 -30.57
CA VAL A 19 18.57 -31.88 -29.23
C VAL A 19 17.23 -31.20 -28.97
N PRO A 20 16.13 -31.95 -28.75
CA PRO A 20 14.89 -31.32 -28.35
C PRO A 20 15.20 -30.58 -27.06
N ALA A 21 15.11 -29.26 -27.12
CA ALA A 21 15.06 -28.42 -25.94
C ALA A 21 13.84 -28.91 -25.17
N ALA A 22 14.07 -29.80 -24.20
CA ALA A 22 13.13 -30.07 -23.14
C ALA A 22 12.95 -28.71 -22.48
N ALA A 23 11.89 -28.02 -22.89
CA ALA A 23 11.35 -26.87 -22.19
C ALA A 23 11.19 -27.35 -20.75
N GLN A 24 12.16 -27.00 -19.90
CA GLN A 24 11.99 -27.07 -18.47
C GLN A 24 10.68 -26.35 -18.24
N GLU A 25 9.65 -27.07 -17.78
CA GLU A 25 8.44 -26.45 -17.27
C GLU A 25 8.91 -25.46 -16.22
N THR A 26 9.03 -24.20 -16.62
CA THR A 26 9.46 -23.08 -15.81
C THR A 26 8.49 -23.07 -14.64
N GLY A 27 9.00 -23.60 -13.52
CA GLY A 27 8.22 -24.02 -12.38
C GLY A 27 7.30 -22.90 -11.97
N LYS A 28 6.01 -23.21 -11.89
CA LYS A 28 5.00 -22.32 -11.32
C LYS A 28 5.58 -21.70 -10.04
N PRO A 29 5.68 -20.37 -9.94
CA PRO A 29 6.33 -19.72 -8.80
C PRO A 29 5.73 -20.24 -7.50
N MET A 30 6.54 -20.90 -6.66
CA MET A 30 6.04 -21.43 -5.38
C MET A 30 5.56 -20.26 -4.53
N THR A 31 4.28 -20.30 -4.18
CA THR A 31 3.66 -19.34 -3.27
C THR A 31 3.68 -19.96 -1.88
N ILE A 32 4.38 -19.33 -0.94
CA ILE A 32 4.53 -19.79 0.43
C ILE A 32 3.40 -19.19 1.27
N ARG A 33 2.61 -20.02 1.94
CA ARG A 33 1.57 -19.55 2.85
C ARG A 33 2.19 -19.12 4.19
N LEU A 34 1.79 -17.96 4.66
CA LEU A 34 2.21 -17.40 5.93
C LEU A 34 1.16 -17.67 7.00
N GLU A 35 1.60 -18.17 8.16
CA GLU A 35 0.74 -18.45 9.31
C GLU A 35 1.23 -17.64 10.52
N PRO A 36 0.65 -16.44 10.76
CA PRO A 36 1.00 -15.62 11.92
C PRO A 36 0.70 -16.35 13.24
N LYS A 37 1.66 -16.32 14.17
CA LYS A 37 1.55 -16.92 15.51
C LYS A 37 1.84 -15.86 16.57
N ALA A 38 1.38 -16.10 17.80
CA ALA A 38 1.80 -15.28 18.94
C ALA A 38 3.32 -15.41 19.12
N MET A 39 3.99 -14.31 19.42
CA MET A 39 5.44 -14.25 19.59
C MET A 39 5.78 -13.39 20.81
N ASP A 40 6.81 -13.78 21.55
CA ASP A 40 7.30 -12.99 22.69
C ASP A 40 7.72 -11.59 22.23
N GLY A 41 7.30 -10.57 22.99
CA GLY A 41 7.55 -9.16 22.68
C GLY A 41 6.57 -8.52 21.70
N ILE A 42 5.52 -9.24 21.26
CA ILE A 42 4.40 -8.68 20.50
C ILE A 42 3.13 -8.87 21.34
N ASP A 43 2.75 -7.83 22.07
CA ASP A 43 1.61 -7.89 23.01
C ASP A 43 0.25 -7.79 22.30
N MET A 44 0.22 -7.14 21.14
CA MET A 44 -1.02 -6.85 20.39
C MET A 44 -0.98 -7.54 19.03
N GLY A 45 -1.63 -8.69 18.90
CA GLY A 45 -1.74 -9.45 17.65
C GLY A 45 -0.79 -10.64 17.50
N LYS A 46 -0.55 -11.00 16.23
CA LYS A 46 0.25 -12.17 15.82
C LYS A 46 1.26 -11.74 14.77
N ALA A 47 2.36 -12.47 14.66
CA ALA A 47 3.34 -12.21 13.61
C ALA A 47 3.95 -13.48 13.05
N VAL A 48 4.57 -13.34 11.89
CA VAL A 48 5.44 -14.35 11.30
C VAL A 48 6.71 -13.65 10.84
N VAL A 49 7.85 -14.31 11.07
CA VAL A 49 9.16 -13.85 10.62
C VAL A 49 9.73 -14.88 9.66
N VAL A 50 10.08 -14.43 8.47
CA VAL A 50 10.73 -15.22 7.43
C VAL A 50 12.16 -14.74 7.27
N LYS A 51 13.10 -15.69 7.25
CA LYS A 51 14.49 -15.46 6.87
C LYS A 51 14.66 -16.05 5.47
N GLY A 52 15.13 -15.25 4.52
CA GLY A 52 15.25 -15.67 3.14
C GLY A 52 16.50 -15.11 2.48
N LEU A 53 16.78 -15.63 1.29
CA LEU A 53 17.81 -15.13 0.37
C LEU A 53 17.09 -14.68 -0.89
N ALA A 54 16.98 -13.37 -1.12
CA ALA A 54 16.29 -12.80 -2.27
C ALA A 54 17.15 -12.93 -3.53
N GLY A 55 16.51 -12.79 -4.70
CA GLY A 55 17.20 -12.70 -5.98
C GLY A 55 16.32 -12.01 -7.02
N PRO A 56 16.73 -12.00 -8.29
CA PRO A 56 15.99 -11.34 -9.38
C PRO A 56 14.57 -11.88 -9.54
N THR A 57 14.37 -13.17 -9.24
CA THR A 57 13.05 -13.81 -9.24
C THR A 57 12.34 -13.57 -7.91
N PRO A 58 11.17 -12.91 -7.89
CA PRO A 58 10.48 -12.60 -6.65
C PRO A 58 10.00 -13.86 -5.90
N GLN A 59 10.31 -13.90 -4.61
CA GLN A 59 9.73 -14.86 -3.68
C GLN A 59 8.33 -14.42 -3.30
N ARG A 60 7.38 -15.35 -3.40
CA ARG A 60 5.95 -15.05 -3.26
C ARG A 60 5.40 -15.63 -1.98
N PHE A 61 4.76 -14.78 -1.21
CA PHE A 61 4.12 -15.11 0.05
C PHE A 61 2.64 -14.76 -0.02
N LEU A 62 1.79 -15.61 0.57
CA LEU A 62 0.36 -15.41 0.68
C LEU A 62 -0.04 -15.45 2.14
N LEU A 63 -0.83 -14.47 2.57
CA LEU A 63 -1.45 -14.48 3.88
C LEU A 63 -2.96 -14.32 3.71
N ASP A 64 -3.70 -15.30 4.25
CA ASP A 64 -5.14 -15.42 4.16
C ASP A 64 -5.83 -15.27 5.54
N GLY A 65 -7.16 -15.17 5.53
CA GLY A 65 -7.96 -15.15 6.76
C GLY A 65 -7.86 -13.86 7.59
N ILE A 66 -7.57 -12.71 6.97
CA ILE A 66 -7.55 -11.41 7.63
C ILE A 66 -8.92 -10.73 7.57
N SER A 67 -9.39 -10.20 8.70
CA SER A 67 -10.51 -9.27 8.74
C SER A 67 -10.04 -7.84 8.47
N TYR A 68 -10.87 -7.02 7.81
CA TYR A 68 -10.61 -5.59 7.63
C TYR A 68 -10.31 -4.85 8.95
N MET A 69 -10.82 -5.39 10.05
CA MET A 69 -10.67 -4.86 11.40
C MET A 69 -9.30 -5.13 12.04
N ASN A 70 -8.48 -6.01 11.44
CA ASN A 70 -7.11 -6.26 11.85
C ASN A 70 -6.15 -5.32 11.08
N PRO A 71 -5.37 -4.46 11.75
CA PRO A 71 -4.29 -3.74 11.09
C PRO A 71 -3.17 -4.71 10.69
N VAL A 72 -2.58 -4.49 9.52
CA VAL A 72 -1.51 -5.33 8.98
C VAL A 72 -0.26 -4.48 8.76
N GLY A 73 0.85 -4.93 9.34
CA GLY A 73 2.18 -4.37 9.13
C GLY A 73 3.06 -5.36 8.39
N VAL A 74 3.63 -4.95 7.25
CA VAL A 74 4.64 -5.72 6.52
C VAL A 74 5.95 -4.93 6.60
N VAL A 75 7.00 -5.56 7.12
CA VAL A 75 8.32 -4.94 7.25
C VAL A 75 9.35 -5.87 6.61
N VAL A 76 10.15 -5.33 5.71
CA VAL A 76 11.34 -6.03 5.20
C VAL A 76 12.58 -5.27 5.61
N ARG A 77 13.63 -6.01 5.96
CA ARG A 77 14.97 -5.46 6.18
C ARG A 77 16.02 -6.33 5.51
N PRO A 78 17.06 -5.73 4.91
CA PRO A 78 18.25 -6.48 4.57
C PRO A 78 18.97 -6.95 5.86
N VAL A 79 19.74 -8.02 5.74
CA VAL A 79 20.63 -8.48 6.82
C VAL A 79 21.94 -7.70 6.77
N GLU A 80 22.48 -7.47 5.58
CA GLU A 80 23.69 -6.68 5.37
C GLU A 80 23.34 -5.21 5.11
N THR A 81 24.22 -4.30 5.51
CA THR A 81 23.95 -2.86 5.37
C THR A 81 24.29 -2.41 3.96
N GLY A 82 23.36 -1.73 3.29
CA GLY A 82 23.54 -1.25 1.92
C GLY A 82 22.88 -2.11 0.86
N ASP A 83 22.48 -3.34 1.21
CA ASP A 83 21.68 -4.18 0.33
C ASP A 83 20.29 -3.57 0.09
N GLU A 84 19.86 -3.60 -1.17
CA GLU A 84 18.54 -3.18 -1.57
C GLU A 84 17.62 -4.40 -1.73
N ILE A 85 16.51 -4.41 -0.99
CA ILE A 85 15.46 -5.42 -1.08
C ILE A 85 14.18 -4.72 -1.53
N ALA A 86 13.64 -5.15 -2.67
CA ALA A 86 12.36 -4.71 -3.17
C ALA A 86 11.22 -5.50 -2.51
N LEU A 87 10.18 -4.79 -2.09
CA LEU A 87 8.97 -5.33 -1.48
C LEU A 87 7.75 -4.83 -2.25
N ALA A 88 6.89 -5.75 -2.67
CA ALA A 88 5.59 -5.42 -3.25
C ALA A 88 4.47 -6.13 -2.51
N VAL A 89 3.37 -5.41 -2.27
CA VAL A 89 2.14 -5.94 -1.68
C VAL A 89 1.03 -5.89 -2.73
N THR A 90 0.45 -7.05 -3.04
CA THR A 90 -0.60 -7.22 -4.05
C THR A 90 -1.85 -7.83 -3.40
N LYS A 91 -3.01 -7.70 -4.06
CA LYS A 91 -4.26 -8.34 -3.60
C LYS A 91 -4.75 -9.40 -4.57
N TYR A 92 -4.83 -9.06 -5.86
CA TYR A 92 -5.40 -9.95 -6.88
C TYR A 92 -4.33 -10.52 -7.80
N ALA A 93 -3.57 -9.65 -8.46
CA ALA A 93 -2.56 -10.04 -9.44
C ALA A 93 -1.16 -9.60 -9.01
N TRP A 94 -0.20 -10.50 -9.14
CA TRP A 94 1.21 -10.27 -8.76
C TRP A 94 1.88 -9.12 -9.51
N ASN A 95 1.37 -8.75 -10.69
CA ASN A 95 1.89 -7.66 -11.52
C ASN A 95 1.16 -6.32 -11.30
N GLN A 96 0.27 -6.23 -10.31
CA GLN A 96 -0.47 -5.02 -9.97
C GLN A 96 -0.29 -4.69 -8.48
N PRO A 97 0.89 -4.19 -8.09
CA PRO A 97 1.17 -3.83 -6.70
C PRO A 97 0.25 -2.71 -6.24
N LEU A 98 -0.33 -2.89 -5.05
CA LEU A 98 -1.04 -1.84 -4.33
C LEU A 98 -0.06 -0.92 -3.61
N ARG A 99 1.05 -1.50 -3.14
CA ARG A 99 2.17 -0.81 -2.51
C ARG A 99 3.44 -1.47 -2.95
N GLU A 100 4.45 -0.67 -3.25
CA GLU A 100 5.77 -1.14 -3.62
C GLU A 100 6.83 -0.16 -3.12
N GLY A 101 8.04 -0.66 -2.97
CA GLY A 101 9.20 0.13 -2.59
C GLY A 101 10.43 -0.76 -2.46
N ALA A 102 11.57 -0.13 -2.24
CA ALA A 102 12.81 -0.82 -1.94
C ALA A 102 13.44 -0.25 -0.65
N THR A 103 14.30 -1.02 -0.01
CA THR A 103 15.02 -0.57 1.19
C THR A 103 16.17 0.35 0.81
N ASP A 104 16.17 1.59 1.28
CA ASP A 104 17.31 2.52 1.18
C ASP A 104 17.90 2.72 2.58
N ARG A 105 18.79 1.80 2.99
CA ARG A 105 19.48 1.70 4.31
C ARG A 105 18.61 1.42 5.53
N ASP A 106 17.37 1.87 5.54
CA ASP A 106 16.40 1.59 6.60
C ASP A 106 15.43 0.45 6.22
N PRO A 107 14.84 -0.25 7.21
CA PRO A 107 13.76 -1.19 6.96
C PRO A 107 12.58 -0.53 6.25
N LEU A 108 12.11 -1.16 5.18
CA LEU A 108 10.91 -0.73 4.47
C LEU A 108 9.67 -1.29 5.16
N ARG A 109 8.69 -0.43 5.41
CA ARG A 109 7.46 -0.76 6.14
C ARG A 109 6.21 -0.30 5.41
N PHE A 110 5.21 -1.17 5.38
CA PHE A 110 3.86 -0.86 4.95
C PHE A 110 2.87 -1.18 6.06
N LEU A 111 2.02 -0.20 6.40
CA LEU A 111 0.90 -0.37 7.33
C LEU A 111 -0.41 -0.12 6.58
N PHE A 112 -1.32 -1.09 6.62
CA PHE A 112 -2.60 -1.03 5.92
C PHE A 112 -3.65 -1.92 6.59
N ARG A 113 -4.89 -1.86 6.09
CA ARG A 113 -6.00 -2.77 6.42
C ARG A 113 -6.51 -3.40 5.13
N THR A 114 -6.89 -4.68 5.19
CA THR A 114 -7.39 -5.45 4.06
C THR A 114 -8.34 -6.53 4.55
N GLU A 115 -9.19 -7.04 3.68
CA GLU A 115 -10.12 -8.13 3.97
C GLU A 115 -9.78 -9.38 3.15
N GLY A 116 -9.89 -10.55 3.77
CA GLY A 116 -9.62 -11.85 3.16
C GLY A 116 -8.12 -12.11 3.10
N GLU A 117 -7.53 -11.91 1.93
CA GLU A 117 -6.12 -12.23 1.67
C GLU A 117 -5.36 -11.05 1.07
N PHE A 118 -4.03 -11.15 1.19
CA PHE A 118 -3.08 -10.34 0.44
C PHE A 118 -1.80 -11.14 0.18
N GLN A 119 -1.04 -10.63 -0.78
CA GLN A 119 0.14 -11.26 -1.34
C GLN A 119 1.34 -10.34 -1.11
N VAL A 120 2.51 -10.93 -0.87
CA VAL A 120 3.78 -10.21 -0.70
C VAL A 120 4.80 -10.81 -1.66
N SER A 121 5.50 -9.95 -2.39
CA SER A 121 6.65 -10.34 -3.20
C SER A 121 7.92 -9.69 -2.64
N VAL A 122 8.99 -10.46 -2.51
CA VAL A 122 10.31 -9.98 -2.11
C VAL A 122 11.33 -10.36 -3.18
N SER A 123 12.09 -9.37 -3.67
CA SER A 123 13.14 -9.57 -4.68
C SER A 123 14.35 -8.69 -4.38
N ALA A 124 15.46 -8.99 -5.02
CA ALA A 124 16.68 -8.19 -4.99
C ALA A 124 17.32 -8.22 -6.39
N GLU A 125 18.14 -7.23 -6.71
CA GLU A 125 18.90 -7.23 -7.96
C GLU A 125 19.93 -8.36 -7.96
N ASP A 126 20.66 -8.51 -6.85
CA ASP A 126 21.65 -9.56 -6.67
C ASP A 126 21.02 -10.87 -6.20
N ALA A 127 21.54 -12.00 -6.71
CA ALA A 127 21.11 -13.30 -6.28
C ALA A 127 21.75 -13.68 -4.93
N GLY A 128 20.93 -14.12 -3.99
CA GLY A 128 21.39 -14.58 -2.68
C GLY A 128 21.38 -13.50 -1.59
N THR A 129 20.83 -12.31 -1.85
CA THR A 129 20.83 -11.19 -0.90
C THR A 129 20.01 -11.54 0.35
N PRO A 130 20.63 -11.62 1.55
CA PRO A 130 19.95 -12.09 2.74
C PRO A 130 19.00 -11.03 3.31
N TYR A 131 17.76 -11.44 3.63
CA TYR A 131 16.75 -10.54 4.18
C TYR A 131 15.96 -11.17 5.33
N ARG A 132 15.26 -10.30 6.07
CA ARG A 132 14.23 -10.69 7.04
C ARG A 132 12.93 -9.98 6.72
N LEU A 133 11.87 -10.75 6.53
CA LEU A 133 10.50 -10.28 6.37
C LEU A 133 9.74 -10.54 7.68
N LEU A 134 9.10 -9.52 8.20
CA LEU A 134 8.16 -9.60 9.31
C LEU A 134 6.78 -9.20 8.79
N VAL A 135 5.80 -10.05 9.03
CA VAL A 135 4.39 -9.74 8.78
C VAL A 135 3.66 -9.82 10.11
N TRP A 136 3.13 -8.69 10.55
CA TRP A 136 2.36 -8.53 11.77
C TRP A 136 0.89 -8.29 11.44
N VAL A 137 0.02 -8.99 12.14
CA VAL A 137 -1.44 -8.87 12.08
C VAL A 137 -1.90 -8.50 13.48
N GLY A 138 -2.29 -7.24 13.67
CA GLY A 138 -2.77 -6.75 14.96
C GLY A 138 -4.12 -7.33 15.34
N ASP A 139 -4.47 -7.16 16.62
CA ASP A 139 -5.77 -7.58 17.13
C ASP A 139 -6.93 -6.87 16.43
N GLU A 140 -8.10 -7.50 16.50
CA GLU A 140 -9.31 -6.97 15.91
C GLU A 140 -9.73 -5.69 16.67
N THR A 141 -9.58 -4.54 16.02
CA THR A 141 -10.07 -3.27 16.59
C THR A 141 -11.55 -3.12 16.35
N LYS A 142 -12.36 -3.26 17.40
CA LYS A 142 -13.79 -2.89 17.34
C LYS A 142 -13.91 -1.37 17.42
N PRO A 143 -14.60 -0.70 16.47
CA PRO A 143 -14.84 0.73 16.55
C PRO A 143 -15.78 0.95 17.73
N ASP A 144 -15.47 1.94 18.56
CA ASP A 144 -16.42 2.44 19.53
C ASP A 144 -17.43 3.29 18.76
N PHE A 145 -18.58 2.70 18.43
CA PHE A 145 -19.63 3.41 17.73
C PHE A 145 -20.39 4.28 18.73
N ALA A 146 -20.43 5.59 18.47
CA ALA A 146 -21.35 6.46 19.18
C ALA A 146 -22.79 5.95 18.99
N PRO A 147 -23.63 5.98 20.03
CA PRO A 147 -25.00 5.52 19.93
C PRO A 147 -25.75 6.33 18.87
N VAL A 148 -26.33 5.64 17.89
CA VAL A 148 -27.15 6.25 16.82
C VAL A 148 -28.41 6.91 17.41
N VAL A 149 -28.86 6.42 18.57
CA VAL A 149 -29.96 7.00 19.33
C VAL A 149 -29.38 7.86 20.46
N VAL A 150 -29.39 9.17 20.25
CA VAL A 150 -29.23 10.13 21.35
C VAL A 150 -30.59 10.37 21.99
N GLU A 151 -30.65 10.46 23.32
CA GLU A 151 -31.86 10.93 23.99
C GLU A 151 -32.20 12.34 23.52
N ALA A 152 -33.49 12.67 23.42
CA ALA A 152 -33.94 13.98 22.96
C ALA A 152 -33.38 15.15 23.81
N SER A 153 -32.98 14.88 25.05
CA SER A 153 -32.32 15.82 25.97
C SER A 153 -30.86 16.14 25.59
N ALA A 154 -30.19 15.25 24.86
CA ALA A 154 -28.84 15.44 24.31
C ALA A 154 -28.85 15.98 22.87
N TYR A 155 -30.05 16.11 22.28
CA TYR A 155 -30.25 16.81 21.02
C TYR A 155 -30.29 18.32 21.31
N ASP A 156 -29.12 18.95 21.38
CA ASP A 156 -29.02 20.41 21.28
C ASP A 156 -29.46 20.76 19.85
N GLY A 157 -30.75 21.00 19.71
CA GLY A 157 -31.39 21.37 18.47
C GLY A 157 -30.89 22.72 18.00
N ASP A 158 -29.75 22.75 17.33
CA ASP A 158 -29.30 23.88 16.52
C ASP A 158 -30.16 24.03 15.22
N GLY A 159 -31.28 23.31 15.17
CA GLY A 159 -32.34 23.43 14.18
C GLY A 159 -33.39 24.46 14.59
N GLY A 160 -33.16 25.72 14.22
CA GLY A 160 -34.25 26.53 13.65
C GLY A 160 -35.14 27.32 14.61
N GLY A 161 -34.54 28.05 15.56
CA GLY A 161 -35.22 29.13 16.30
C GLY A 161 -34.43 30.45 16.38
N GLY A 162 -33.25 30.49 15.76
CA GLY A 162 -32.33 31.61 15.83
C GLY A 162 -32.76 32.78 14.95
N GLY A 163 -33.42 33.77 15.55
CA GLY A 163 -33.50 35.11 14.97
C GLY A 163 -32.09 35.61 14.70
N PHE A 164 -31.69 35.60 13.42
CA PHE A 164 -30.36 35.98 12.98
C PHE A 164 -30.00 37.38 13.53
N PRO A 165 -28.99 37.53 14.41
CA PRO A 165 -28.65 38.82 15.02
C PRO A 165 -28.22 39.89 14.01
N TRP A 166 -27.78 39.50 12.81
CA TRP A 166 -27.48 40.43 11.72
C TRP A 166 -28.73 41.10 11.11
N LEU A 167 -29.94 40.51 11.27
CA LEU A 167 -31.17 41.17 10.85
C LEU A 167 -31.40 42.46 11.64
N TRP A 168 -31.08 42.48 12.94
CA TRP A 168 -31.14 43.72 13.74
C TRP A 168 -30.13 44.75 13.25
N GLY A 169 -28.95 44.31 12.82
CA GLY A 169 -27.97 45.17 12.14
C GLY A 169 -28.52 45.77 10.85
N LEU A 170 -29.20 44.96 10.03
CA LEU A 170 -29.82 45.40 8.78
C LEU A 170 -30.94 46.42 9.02
N VAL A 171 -31.80 46.17 10.01
CA VAL A 171 -32.88 47.10 10.43
C VAL A 171 -32.30 48.44 10.89
N GLY A 172 -31.24 48.41 11.71
CA GLY A 172 -30.56 49.62 12.17
C GLY A 172 -29.97 50.45 11.02
N LEU A 173 -29.31 49.78 10.06
CA LEU A 173 -28.75 50.44 8.87
C LEU A 173 -29.84 51.10 8.02
N LEU A 174 -30.97 50.41 7.82
CA LEU A 174 -32.08 50.89 7.00
C LEU A 174 -32.76 52.10 7.64
N ALA A 175 -32.93 52.10 8.96
CA ALA A 175 -33.44 53.26 9.70
C ALA A 175 -32.53 54.50 9.55
N LEU A 176 -31.21 54.29 9.62
CA LEU A 176 -30.21 55.37 9.49
C LEU A 176 -30.22 55.99 8.08
N ALA A 177 -30.38 55.15 7.05
CA ALA A 177 -30.52 55.61 5.67
C ALA A 177 -31.76 56.49 5.45
N VAL A 178 -32.90 56.12 6.05
CA VAL A 178 -34.14 56.91 5.98
C VAL A 178 -33.98 58.28 6.65
N VAL A 179 -33.34 58.33 7.83
CA VAL A 179 -33.08 59.60 8.53
C VAL A 179 -32.14 60.49 7.71
N ALA A 180 -31.05 59.94 7.16
CA ALA A 180 -30.13 60.69 6.32
C ALA A 180 -30.83 61.27 5.08
N MET A 181 -31.70 60.48 4.44
CA MET A 181 -32.49 60.93 3.30
C MET A 181 -33.47 62.05 3.68
N ALA A 182 -34.15 61.93 4.82
CA ALA A 182 -35.04 62.99 5.32
C ALA A 182 -34.29 64.30 5.59
N VAL A 183 -33.10 64.23 6.20
CA VAL A 183 -32.24 65.40 6.46
C VAL A 183 -31.79 66.04 5.14
N LEU A 184 -31.36 65.26 4.15
CA LEU A 184 -30.96 65.77 2.84
C LEU A 184 -32.12 66.49 2.12
N LEU A 185 -33.32 65.91 2.16
CA LEU A 185 -34.52 66.52 1.56
C LEU A 185 -34.92 67.82 2.27
N MET A 186 -34.76 67.91 3.60
CA MET A 186 -35.02 69.14 4.35
C MET A 186 -33.98 70.22 4.07
N ARG A 187 -32.70 69.87 3.92
CA ARG A 187 -31.65 70.84 3.55
C ARG A 187 -31.87 71.41 2.14
N ARG A 188 -32.39 70.59 1.22
CA ARG A 188 -32.63 71.01 -0.17
C ARG A 188 -33.81 71.98 -0.34
N LYS A 189 -34.72 72.08 0.65
CA LYS A 189 -35.82 73.06 0.65
C LYS A 189 -35.45 74.41 1.31
N ARG A 190 -34.28 74.50 1.95
CA ARG A 190 -33.81 75.72 2.64
C ARG A 190 -32.76 76.50 1.86
N ALA A 191 -32.35 76.02 0.69
CA ALA A 191 -31.58 76.74 -0.32
C ALA A 191 -32.53 77.13 -1.46
#